data_AF-A0A924BQV8-F1
#
_entry.id   AF-A0A924BQV8-F1
#
_cell.length_a   1.000
_cell.length_b   1.000
_cell.length_c   1.000
_cell.angle_alpha   90.00
_cell.angle_beta   90.00
_cell.angle_gamma   90.00
#
_symmetry.space_group_name_H-M   'P 1'
#
loop_
_entity.id
_entity.type
_entity.pdbx_description
1 polymer ?
#
loop_
_entity_poly.entity_id
_entity_poly.type
_entity_poly.pdbx_seq_one_letter_code
_entity_poly.pdbx_strand_id
1 'polypeptide(L)'
;MNTILQLSLTGILLSISTLFAFHSSNPDRPVTSDGLVYKPSTLSLLPPQESTVTSAPLVQDKKVQVVFALDATGSMSGLIGTAKEKIWPIASSFAQDPTTQVEVGLIFYRDRGDAFVTRKIQLSKDLDDVYEQLMTITADGGGDGPESMNQGLYEAVTLMPWNTDTTVFKSIFLVGDYESHMDYPNDVKYSRSCSIAKEKDILINTILMGNNDVAKKIWKEIAACSGGEFLQVDMNANNLTVTTPYDDKIADVSTKMDDTRIYYGSNEQKQKQYIKKSQSDKLNSGITSSTAARRAEYNNNTKSGKDAYIGDHELVNDYKSKKVDLTKIPTTQLPDAIQKMDVPQREKYLDSLTTQRDQLQKEMDALIVQRKAYIEVELKKKKKEEVSESFDNKVYENVKRQAAKKNIEMKDGVKY
;
A
#
# COMPACT_ATOMS: atom_id res chain seq x y z
N MET A 1 -4.53 -3.91 57.64
CA MET A 1 -5.58 -4.63 56.89
C MET A 1 -4.97 -5.05 55.55
N ASN A 2 -4.98 -6.37 55.30
CA ASN A 2 -4.69 -7.13 54.07
C ASN A 2 -3.29 -6.94 53.45
N THR A 3 -2.28 -7.73 53.80
CA THR A 3 -2.01 -9.18 53.54
C THR A 3 -1.52 -9.46 52.12
N ILE A 4 -0.22 -9.76 52.06
CA ILE A 4 0.61 -10.19 50.93
C ILE A 4 0.36 -11.68 50.66
N LEU A 5 0.30 -12.08 49.38
CA LEU A 5 0.45 -13.49 48.97
C LEU A 5 1.43 -13.58 47.80
N GLN A 6 2.63 -14.09 48.08
CA GLN A 6 3.56 -14.68 47.10
C GLN A 6 3.11 -16.12 46.81
N LEU A 7 3.13 -16.54 45.54
CA LEU A 7 3.19 -17.95 45.18
C LEU A 7 4.33 -18.18 44.19
N SER A 8 5.30 -18.99 44.62
CA SER A 8 6.34 -19.65 43.83
C SER A 8 5.75 -20.87 43.11
N LEU A 9 6.10 -21.08 41.83
CA LEU A 9 5.84 -22.35 41.15
C LEU A 9 7.16 -23.02 40.73
N THR A 10 7.44 -24.13 41.38
CA THR A 10 8.52 -25.09 41.14
C THR A 10 8.20 -25.97 39.93
N GLY A 11 9.23 -26.35 39.17
CA GLY A 11 9.12 -27.13 37.94
C GLY A 11 8.85 -28.63 38.13
N ILE A 12 8.45 -29.26 37.03
CA ILE A 12 8.46 -30.73 36.84
C ILE A 12 8.89 -31.00 35.40
N LEU A 13 10.05 -31.65 35.24
CA LEU A 13 10.47 -32.36 34.02
C LEU A 13 9.79 -33.74 34.00
N LEU A 14 9.27 -34.16 32.83
CA LEU A 14 9.06 -35.58 32.55
C LEU A 14 9.51 -35.90 31.11
N SER A 15 10.50 -36.77 31.02
CA SER A 15 11.02 -37.43 29.83
C SER A 15 10.22 -38.71 29.52
N ILE A 16 9.87 -38.96 28.26
CA ILE A 16 9.39 -40.27 27.80
C ILE A 16 10.15 -40.63 26.51
N SER A 17 10.76 -41.82 26.52
CA SER A 17 11.43 -42.47 25.39
C SER A 17 11.06 -43.94 25.38
N THR A 18 10.52 -44.44 24.26
CA THR A 18 10.61 -45.83 23.72
C THR A 18 9.80 -45.89 22.42
N LEU A 19 10.38 -46.06 21.23
CA LEU A 19 10.97 -47.25 20.58
C LEU A 19 9.93 -48.33 20.22
N PHE A 20 9.64 -48.51 18.93
CA PHE A 20 9.08 -49.75 18.38
C PHE A 20 9.69 -50.07 17.01
N ALA A 21 10.14 -51.31 16.86
CA ALA A 21 10.84 -51.87 15.71
C ALA A 21 9.94 -52.82 14.90
N PHE A 22 10.31 -52.99 13.63
CA PHE A 22 9.76 -53.93 12.63
C PHE A 22 9.92 -55.42 13.00
N HIS A 23 8.98 -56.29 12.58
CA HIS A 23 9.26 -57.55 11.87
C HIS A 23 8.01 -58.23 11.24
N SER A 24 8.30 -59.06 10.22
CA SER A 24 7.47 -59.72 9.20
C SER A 24 6.94 -61.12 9.59
N SER A 25 5.81 -61.57 9.00
CA SER A 25 5.70 -62.83 8.19
C SER A 25 4.25 -63.30 7.88
N ASN A 26 4.02 -63.75 6.64
CA ASN A 26 2.87 -64.45 6.00
C ASN A 26 2.78 -65.96 6.46
N PRO A 27 1.92 -66.94 5.97
CA PRO A 27 1.11 -67.05 4.73
C PRO A 27 -0.23 -67.89 4.74
N ASP A 28 -0.76 -68.12 3.50
CA ASP A 28 -1.66 -69.19 2.98
C ASP A 28 -3.20 -69.09 3.21
N ARG A 29 -4.17 -69.40 2.31
CA ARG A 29 -4.39 -69.79 0.88
C ARG A 29 -5.94 -70.05 0.72
N PRO A 30 -6.52 -70.59 -0.39
CA PRO A 30 -6.66 -70.17 -1.80
C PRO A 30 -8.16 -70.14 -2.25
N VAL A 31 -8.48 -69.97 -3.56
CA VAL A 31 -9.43 -70.81 -4.37
C VAL A 31 -9.69 -70.25 -5.79
N THR A 32 -9.22 -71.05 -6.76
CA THR A 32 -9.66 -71.42 -8.14
C THR A 32 -10.10 -70.42 -9.23
N SER A 33 -9.46 -70.65 -10.37
CA SER A 33 -9.71 -70.22 -11.75
C SER A 33 -10.73 -71.10 -12.50
N ASP A 34 -11.49 -70.50 -13.42
CA ASP A 34 -12.03 -71.19 -14.59
C ASP A 34 -11.77 -70.35 -15.85
N GLY A 35 -11.29 -71.00 -16.90
CA GLY A 35 -10.75 -70.38 -18.10
C GLY A 35 -11.76 -70.22 -19.23
N LEU A 36 -11.57 -69.17 -20.04
CA LEU A 36 -12.09 -69.06 -21.41
C LEU A 36 -11.08 -68.31 -22.28
N VAL A 37 -10.78 -68.92 -23.42
CA VAL A 37 -9.82 -68.51 -24.44
C VAL A 37 -10.30 -67.24 -25.15
N TYR A 38 -9.45 -66.21 -25.26
CA TYR A 38 -9.70 -65.03 -26.10
C TYR A 38 -8.58 -64.85 -27.14
N LYS A 39 -8.96 -64.77 -28.42
CA LYS A 39 -8.08 -64.52 -29.56
C LYS A 39 -7.56 -63.07 -29.52
N PRO A 40 -6.29 -62.79 -29.86
CA PRO A 40 -5.79 -61.43 -29.90
C PRO A 40 -6.33 -60.69 -31.13
N SER A 41 -7.20 -59.71 -30.91
CA SER A 41 -7.50 -58.65 -31.87
C SER A 41 -6.38 -57.62 -31.77
N THR A 42 -5.66 -57.37 -32.87
CA THR A 42 -4.67 -56.30 -32.97
C THR A 42 -5.36 -54.94 -32.84
N LEU A 43 -5.31 -54.36 -31.65
CA LEU A 43 -5.73 -52.99 -31.40
C LEU A 43 -4.61 -52.06 -31.91
N SER A 44 -4.87 -51.34 -33.00
CA SER A 44 -4.00 -50.26 -33.47
C SER A 44 -4.02 -49.15 -32.43
N LEU A 45 -2.93 -49.02 -31.66
CA LEU A 45 -2.70 -47.91 -30.74
C LEU A 45 -2.54 -46.63 -31.56
N LEU A 46 -3.56 -45.78 -31.57
CA LEU A 46 -3.36 -44.38 -31.92
C LEU A 46 -2.44 -43.74 -30.87
N PRO A 47 -1.45 -42.92 -31.28
CA PRO A 47 -0.58 -42.24 -30.32
C PRO A 47 -1.42 -41.35 -29.39
N PRO A 48 -1.00 -41.14 -28.14
CA PRO A 48 -1.70 -40.26 -27.21
C PRO A 48 -1.80 -38.87 -27.84
N GLN A 49 -3.01 -38.34 -27.96
CA GLN A 49 -3.16 -36.92 -28.27
C GLN A 49 -2.67 -36.14 -27.06
N GLU A 50 -1.47 -35.55 -27.19
CA GLU A 50 -1.01 -34.49 -26.30
C GLU A 50 -2.04 -33.37 -26.33
N SER A 51 -2.85 -33.32 -25.28
CA SER A 51 -3.66 -32.15 -24.97
C SER A 51 -2.69 -31.06 -24.53
N THR A 52 -2.29 -30.20 -25.47
CA THR A 52 -1.58 -28.97 -25.17
C THR A 52 -2.52 -28.06 -24.39
N VAL A 53 -2.49 -28.20 -23.06
CA VAL A 53 -3.04 -27.19 -22.17
C VAL A 53 -2.13 -25.98 -22.29
N THR A 54 -2.46 -25.08 -23.21
CA THR A 54 -1.85 -23.76 -23.27
C THR A 54 -2.28 -23.03 -21.99
N SER A 55 -1.51 -23.19 -20.91
CA SER A 55 -1.61 -22.32 -19.75
C SER A 55 -1.21 -20.94 -20.24
N ALA A 56 -2.19 -20.04 -20.39
CA ALA A 56 -1.91 -18.62 -20.50
C ALA A 56 -0.95 -18.25 -19.35
N PRO A 57 0.11 -17.45 -19.60
CA PRO A 57 1.02 -17.06 -18.55
C PRO A 57 0.20 -16.42 -17.43
N LEU A 58 0.33 -16.95 -16.21
CA LEU A 58 -0.20 -16.30 -15.01
C LEU A 58 0.38 -14.89 -15.00
N VAL A 59 -0.48 -13.88 -15.15
CA VAL A 59 -0.08 -12.47 -14.97
C VAL A 59 0.36 -12.36 -13.52
N GLN A 60 1.67 -12.35 -13.29
CA GLN A 60 2.22 -12.19 -11.95
C GLN A 60 1.97 -10.75 -11.52
N ASP A 61 1.13 -10.56 -10.50
CA ASP A 61 0.89 -9.25 -9.90
C ASP A 61 2.23 -8.63 -9.49
N LYS A 62 2.53 -7.45 -10.03
CA LYS A 62 3.74 -6.71 -9.69
C LYS A 62 3.54 -6.10 -8.31
N LYS A 63 4.60 -6.01 -7.52
CA LYS A 63 4.53 -5.42 -6.19
C LYS A 63 5.56 -4.31 -6.02
N VAL A 64 5.10 -3.22 -5.42
CA VAL A 64 5.87 -2.04 -5.04
C VAL A 64 5.73 -1.85 -3.54
N GLN A 65 6.84 -1.71 -2.84
CA GLN A 65 6.87 -1.29 -1.43
C GLN A 65 7.68 0.00 -1.33
N VAL A 66 7.06 1.03 -0.76
CA VAL A 66 7.66 2.34 -0.57
C VAL A 66 7.57 2.75 0.88
N VAL A 67 8.69 3.18 1.46
CA VAL A 67 8.72 3.74 2.81
C VAL A 67 9.22 5.16 2.77
N PHE A 68 8.46 6.09 3.35
CA PHE A 68 8.95 7.46 3.56
C PHE A 68 9.53 7.56 4.96
N ALA A 69 10.84 7.80 5.05
CA ALA A 69 11.51 8.16 6.30
C ALA A 69 11.55 9.68 6.39
N LEU A 70 10.65 10.26 7.17
CA LEU A 70 10.36 11.69 7.24
C LEU A 70 10.92 12.29 8.52
N ASP A 71 11.73 13.32 8.36
CA ASP A 71 12.06 14.22 9.46
C ASP A 71 10.78 14.91 9.97
N ALA A 72 10.58 14.87 11.28
CA ALA A 72 9.45 15.45 11.98
C ALA A 72 9.85 16.44 13.08
N THR A 73 11.02 17.05 12.96
CA THR A 73 11.54 18.12 13.83
C THR A 73 10.88 19.46 13.51
N GLY A 74 11.06 20.46 14.36
CA GLY A 74 10.38 21.76 14.23
C GLY A 74 10.64 22.49 12.90
N SER A 75 11.86 22.39 12.35
CA SER A 75 12.25 23.03 11.08
C SER A 75 11.43 22.51 9.89
N MET A 76 10.92 21.28 9.99
CA MET A 76 10.13 20.61 8.96
C MET A 76 8.63 20.97 9.01
N SER A 77 8.20 21.90 9.87
CA SER A 77 6.79 22.26 10.08
C SER A 77 6.03 22.66 8.81
N GLY A 78 6.63 23.48 7.92
CA GLY A 78 6.03 23.81 6.62
C GLY A 78 6.00 22.64 5.64
N LEU A 79 6.92 21.67 5.81
CA LEU A 79 7.21 20.61 4.86
C LEU A 79 6.43 19.33 5.11
N ILE A 80 6.04 19.06 6.35
CA ILE A 80 5.05 18.01 6.65
C ILE A 80 3.75 18.29 5.90
N GLY A 81 3.37 19.56 5.72
CA GLY A 81 2.26 19.95 4.84
C GLY A 81 2.46 19.49 3.40
N THR A 82 3.64 19.74 2.82
CA THR A 82 3.96 19.27 1.46
C THR A 82 3.97 17.74 1.36
N ALA A 83 4.51 17.02 2.34
CA ALA A 83 4.47 15.56 2.36
C ALA A 83 3.02 15.02 2.36
N LYS A 84 2.12 15.69 3.10
CA LYS A 84 0.68 15.40 3.11
C LYS A 84 0.01 15.64 1.75
N GLU A 85 0.55 16.48 0.88
CA GLU A 85 -0.03 16.70 -0.45
C GLU A 85 0.54 15.76 -1.52
N LYS A 86 1.78 15.29 -1.34
CA LYS A 86 2.55 14.59 -2.39
C LYS A 86 2.54 13.07 -2.32
N ILE A 87 2.11 12.47 -1.21
CA ILE A 87 2.05 11.01 -1.08
C ILE A 87 1.11 10.36 -2.10
N TRP A 88 -0.04 10.98 -2.40
CA TRP A 88 -1.02 10.49 -3.38
C TRP A 88 -0.46 10.49 -4.81
N PRO A 89 0.09 11.60 -5.36
CA PRO A 89 0.76 11.60 -6.65
C PRO A 89 1.86 10.54 -6.78
N ILE A 90 2.71 10.37 -5.76
CA ILE A 90 3.80 9.39 -5.79
C ILE A 90 3.24 7.97 -5.82
N ALA A 91 2.29 7.63 -4.94
CA ALA A 91 1.66 6.31 -4.92
C ALA A 91 0.89 6.02 -6.23
N SER A 92 0.15 7.00 -6.75
CA SER A 92 -0.54 6.92 -8.05
C SER A 92 0.43 6.67 -9.20
N SER A 93 1.65 7.20 -9.13
CA SER A 93 2.67 7.02 -10.17
C SER A 93 3.14 5.57 -10.25
N PHE A 94 3.26 4.88 -9.11
CA PHE A 94 3.58 3.45 -9.08
C PHE A 94 2.43 2.55 -9.51
N ALA A 95 1.19 3.01 -9.33
CA ALA A 95 -0.01 2.21 -9.57
C ALA A 95 -0.63 2.43 -10.96
N GLN A 96 0.11 3.00 -11.92
CA GLN A 96 -0.35 3.21 -13.29
C GLN A 96 -0.57 1.89 -14.04
N ASP A 97 0.22 0.86 -13.74
CA ASP A 97 -0.04 -0.50 -14.20
C ASP A 97 -1.11 -1.13 -13.28
N PRO A 98 -2.29 -1.54 -13.80
CA PRO A 98 -3.39 -2.07 -13.00
C PRO A 98 -3.06 -3.40 -12.30
N THR A 99 -1.97 -4.06 -12.69
CA THR A 99 -1.46 -5.29 -12.04
C THR A 99 -0.52 -4.99 -10.87
N THR A 100 -0.18 -3.71 -10.65
CA THR A 100 0.76 -3.32 -9.59
C THR A 100 0.04 -3.07 -8.27
N GLN A 101 0.42 -3.86 -7.26
CA GLN A 101 0.06 -3.66 -5.87
C GLN A 101 1.07 -2.73 -5.20
N VAL A 102 0.60 -1.62 -4.63
CA VAL A 102 1.45 -0.62 -3.96
C VAL A 102 1.19 -0.70 -2.47
N GLU A 103 2.27 -0.87 -1.70
CA GLU A 103 2.24 -0.74 -0.24
C GLU A 103 3.09 0.45 0.17
N VAL A 104 2.54 1.31 1.03
CA VAL A 104 3.21 2.49 1.55
C VAL A 104 3.36 2.36 3.07
N GLY A 105 4.54 2.70 3.58
CA GLY A 105 4.82 2.79 5.01
C GLY A 105 5.50 4.11 5.34
N LEU A 106 5.51 4.47 6.62
CA LEU A 106 6.10 5.72 7.10
C LEU A 106 6.97 5.45 8.32
N ILE A 107 8.12 6.13 8.37
CA ILE A 107 8.93 6.26 9.58
C ILE A 107 9.07 7.76 9.80
N PHE A 108 8.60 8.27 10.93
CA PHE A 108 8.95 9.62 11.38
C PHE A 108 10.16 9.52 12.29
N TYR A 109 11.12 10.43 12.14
CA TYR A 109 12.21 10.57 13.09
C TYR A 109 12.31 12.01 13.58
N ARG A 110 12.73 12.17 14.83
CA ARG A 110 13.11 13.45 15.43
C ARG A 110 14.48 13.29 16.08
N ASP A 111 14.65 13.74 17.32
CA ASP A 111 15.88 13.54 18.07
C ASP A 111 15.74 12.92 19.46
N ARG A 112 16.88 12.52 20.03
CA ARG A 112 16.96 12.00 21.40
C ARG A 112 16.57 13.09 22.40
N GLY A 113 15.56 12.79 23.21
CA GLY A 113 15.02 13.74 24.19
C GLY A 113 13.69 14.36 23.78
N ASP A 114 13.29 14.22 22.51
CA ASP A 114 11.97 14.59 22.04
C ASP A 114 10.89 13.61 22.50
N ALA A 115 9.62 13.97 22.24
CA ALA A 115 8.46 13.12 22.51
C ALA A 115 8.56 11.70 21.91
N PHE A 116 9.34 11.54 20.84
CA PHE A 116 9.76 10.26 20.29
C PHE A 116 11.03 10.46 19.45
N VAL A 117 11.90 9.45 19.39
CA VAL A 117 13.00 9.43 18.42
C VAL A 117 12.52 8.91 17.08
N THR A 118 11.76 7.81 17.06
CA THR A 118 11.12 7.28 15.86
C THR A 118 9.66 6.90 16.11
N ARG A 119 8.83 7.02 15.07
CA ARG A 119 7.45 6.48 15.00
C ARG A 119 7.25 5.77 13.69
N LYS A 120 6.84 4.50 13.75
CA LYS A 120 6.69 3.63 12.59
C LYS A 120 5.21 3.37 12.28
N ILE A 121 4.85 3.51 11.02
CA ILE A 121 3.59 3.05 10.43
C ILE A 121 3.96 2.00 9.39
N GLN A 122 3.39 0.81 9.56
CA GLN A 122 3.73 -0.35 8.75
C GLN A 122 3.33 -0.16 7.29
N LEU A 123 3.98 -0.94 6.41
CA LEU A 123 3.58 -1.04 5.01
C LEU A 123 2.12 -1.49 4.91
N SER A 124 1.31 -0.72 4.20
CA SER A 124 -0.10 -1.00 3.97
C SER A 124 -0.48 -0.74 2.51
N LYS A 125 -1.37 -1.57 1.98
CA LYS A 125 -2.07 -1.34 0.70
C LYS A 125 -3.16 -0.27 0.81
N ASP A 126 -3.54 0.06 2.04
CA ASP A 126 -4.54 1.06 2.35
C ASP A 126 -3.87 2.42 2.54
N LEU A 127 -3.91 3.23 1.50
CA LEU A 127 -3.28 4.54 1.51
C LEU A 127 -4.07 5.54 2.36
N ASP A 128 -5.37 5.33 2.59
CA ASP A 128 -6.14 6.16 3.52
C ASP A 128 -5.65 5.98 4.94
N ASP A 129 -5.48 4.73 5.39
CA ASP A 129 -4.97 4.44 6.74
C ASP A 129 -3.58 5.06 6.95
N VAL A 130 -2.69 4.93 5.97
CA VAL A 130 -1.34 5.52 6.02
C VAL A 130 -1.44 7.05 6.07
N TYR A 131 -2.33 7.62 5.27
CA TYR A 131 -2.51 9.05 5.19
C TYR A 131 -3.13 9.65 6.47
N GLU A 132 -4.09 8.98 7.10
CA GLU A 132 -4.63 9.38 8.40
C GLU A 132 -3.52 9.46 9.46
N GLN A 133 -2.64 8.46 9.50
CA GLN A 133 -1.52 8.46 10.44
C GLN A 133 -0.56 9.61 10.16
N LEU A 134 -0.25 9.89 8.88
CA LEU A 134 0.54 11.07 8.47
C LEU A 134 -0.12 12.37 8.94
N MET A 135 -1.45 12.48 8.86
CA MET A 135 -2.19 13.66 9.34
C MET A 135 -2.05 13.89 10.84
N THR A 136 -1.85 12.83 11.65
CA THR A 136 -1.66 12.96 13.11
C THR A 136 -0.29 13.49 13.52
N ILE A 137 0.70 13.49 12.62
CA ILE A 137 2.04 13.96 12.93
C ILE A 137 2.13 15.48 12.75
N THR A 138 2.71 16.11 13.76
CA THR A 138 3.13 17.51 13.80
C THR A 138 4.65 17.56 13.87
N ALA A 139 5.26 18.54 13.22
CA ALA A 139 6.70 18.76 13.29
C ALA A 139 7.02 19.54 14.56
N ASP A 140 7.92 19.03 15.40
CA ASP A 140 8.23 19.57 16.71
C ASP A 140 9.48 18.88 17.27
N GLY A 141 10.09 19.44 18.31
CA GLY A 141 11.38 18.96 18.82
C GLY A 141 12.53 19.25 17.87
N GLY A 142 13.63 18.53 18.08
CA GLY A 142 14.92 18.80 17.46
C GLY A 142 15.62 20.03 18.07
N GLY A 143 16.46 20.66 17.26
CA GLY A 143 17.17 21.89 17.59
C GLY A 143 17.38 22.72 16.32
N ASP A 144 18.63 23.05 16.00
CA ASP A 144 19.00 23.69 14.73
C ASP A 144 20.23 23.00 14.11
N GLY A 145 20.40 21.70 14.35
CA GLY A 145 21.62 20.93 14.05
C GLY A 145 21.32 19.49 13.65
N PRO A 146 22.32 18.58 13.69
CA PRO A 146 22.14 17.19 13.28
C PRO A 146 20.98 16.51 14.01
N GLU A 147 20.33 15.54 13.35
CA GLU A 147 19.13 14.87 13.88
C GLU A 147 19.33 13.34 14.02
N SER A 148 18.38 12.61 14.62
CA SER A 148 18.46 11.12 14.70
C SER A 148 18.09 10.41 13.38
N MET A 149 18.47 10.99 12.24
CA MET A 149 18.27 10.43 10.89
C MET A 149 18.89 9.03 10.73
N ASN A 150 20.04 8.76 11.34
CA ASN A 150 20.68 7.44 11.38
C ASN A 150 19.71 6.37 11.92
N GLN A 151 19.03 6.66 13.03
CA GLN A 151 18.07 5.74 13.63
C GLN A 151 16.83 5.58 12.76
N GLY A 152 16.26 6.68 12.24
CA GLY A 152 15.13 6.63 11.30
C GLY A 152 15.42 5.77 10.06
N LEU A 153 16.58 5.98 9.43
CA LEU A 153 17.01 5.20 8.26
C LEU A 153 17.27 3.74 8.61
N TYR A 154 17.93 3.46 9.74
CA TYR A 154 18.18 2.09 10.18
C TYR A 154 16.88 1.32 10.40
N GLU A 155 15.90 1.93 11.08
CA GLU A 155 14.60 1.31 11.32
C GLU A 155 13.79 1.13 10.03
N ALA A 156 13.85 2.10 9.10
CA ALA A 156 13.21 1.97 7.79
C ALA A 156 13.75 0.75 7.02
N VAL A 157 15.04 0.47 7.09
CA VAL A 157 15.69 -0.67 6.40
C VAL A 157 15.47 -2.00 7.15
N THR A 158 15.37 -1.99 8.47
CA THR A 158 15.41 -3.22 9.30
C THR A 158 14.07 -3.66 9.86
N LEU A 159 13.19 -2.72 10.23
CA LEU A 159 11.98 -3.01 11.00
C LEU A 159 10.68 -2.92 10.20
N MET A 160 10.76 -2.49 8.94
CA MET A 160 9.64 -2.53 8.00
C MET A 160 9.53 -3.93 7.39
N PRO A 161 8.31 -4.45 7.17
CA PRO A 161 8.05 -5.80 6.68
C PRO A 161 8.27 -5.87 5.15
N TRP A 162 9.51 -5.66 4.74
CA TRP A 162 9.94 -5.75 3.35
C TRP A 162 9.74 -7.17 2.81
N ASN A 163 9.22 -7.28 1.60
CA ASN A 163 9.14 -8.53 0.87
C ASN A 163 10.56 -9.01 0.50
N THR A 164 10.81 -10.30 0.67
CA THR A 164 12.09 -10.94 0.37
C THR A 164 12.25 -11.29 -1.11
N ASP A 165 11.16 -11.29 -1.89
CA ASP A 165 11.18 -11.52 -3.33
C ASP A 165 11.90 -10.38 -4.05
N THR A 166 12.83 -10.74 -4.93
CA THR A 166 13.69 -9.82 -5.69
C THR A 166 12.98 -9.19 -6.89
N THR A 167 11.81 -9.69 -7.28
CA THR A 167 10.95 -9.07 -8.30
C THR A 167 10.21 -7.85 -7.78
N VAL A 168 10.09 -7.70 -6.46
CA VAL A 168 9.42 -6.57 -5.80
C VAL A 168 10.31 -5.34 -5.87
N PHE A 169 9.75 -4.23 -6.34
CA PHE A 169 10.41 -2.94 -6.26
C PHE A 169 10.32 -2.39 -4.83
N LYS A 170 11.47 -2.14 -4.20
CA LYS A 170 11.57 -1.65 -2.82
C LYS A 170 12.34 -0.34 -2.78
N SER A 171 11.71 0.69 -2.24
CA SER A 171 12.31 2.03 -2.19
C SER A 171 12.03 2.72 -0.86
N ILE A 172 13.05 3.35 -0.30
CA ILE A 172 12.95 4.31 0.80
C ILE A 172 13.10 5.72 0.22
N PHE A 173 12.25 6.64 0.63
CA PHE A 173 12.46 8.08 0.46
C PHE A 173 12.82 8.68 1.81
N LEU A 174 14.11 8.96 2.01
CA LEU A 174 14.59 9.70 3.16
C LEU A 174 14.41 11.20 2.90
N VAL A 175 13.71 11.90 3.78
CA VAL A 175 13.35 13.32 3.65
C VAL A 175 13.67 14.06 4.93
N GLY A 176 14.23 15.27 4.82
CA GLY A 176 14.79 16.04 5.94
C GLY A 176 15.69 17.15 5.44
N ASP A 177 16.14 18.02 6.34
CA ASP A 177 16.90 19.24 6.03
C ASP A 177 18.33 19.27 6.60
N TYR A 178 18.64 18.37 7.53
CA TYR A 178 19.95 18.26 8.18
C TYR A 178 20.64 16.88 8.04
N GLU A 179 21.92 16.84 8.36
CA GLU A 179 22.67 15.59 8.54
C GLU A 179 22.28 14.86 9.82
N SER A 180 22.79 13.64 10.01
CA SER A 180 22.56 12.91 11.26
C SER A 180 23.66 13.15 12.29
N HIS A 181 23.30 13.06 13.58
CA HIS A 181 24.26 12.92 14.67
C HIS A 181 25.25 11.76 14.44
N MET A 182 26.55 12.09 14.38
CA MET A 182 27.62 11.10 14.23
C MET A 182 28.33 10.79 15.55
N ASP A 183 28.07 11.58 16.59
CA ASP A 183 28.67 11.54 17.92
C ASP A 183 27.84 10.77 18.96
N TYR A 184 26.56 10.47 18.65
CA TYR A 184 25.72 9.73 19.58
C TYR A 184 26.27 8.35 19.95
N PRO A 185 26.36 8.03 21.26
CA PRO A 185 26.84 6.74 21.71
C PRO A 185 25.85 5.65 21.31
N ASN A 186 26.40 4.50 20.92
CA ASN A 186 25.66 3.30 20.50
C ASN A 186 24.67 3.53 19.34
N ASP A 187 24.88 4.58 18.54
CA ASP A 187 24.07 4.88 17.36
C ASP A 187 24.58 4.12 16.12
N VAL A 188 23.64 3.69 15.26
CA VAL A 188 23.95 2.95 14.04
C VAL A 188 24.14 3.92 12.89
N LYS A 189 25.37 4.07 12.43
CA LYS A 189 25.71 5.02 11.37
C LYS A 189 25.11 4.60 10.02
N TYR A 190 24.73 5.59 9.20
CA TYR A 190 24.10 5.38 7.89
C TYR A 190 24.86 4.41 6.97
N SER A 191 26.18 4.30 7.11
CA SER A 191 26.99 3.33 6.36
C SER A 191 26.55 1.87 6.60
N ARG A 192 26.12 1.51 7.82
CA ARG A 192 25.58 0.19 8.12
C ARG A 192 24.19 0.00 7.52
N SER A 193 23.32 1.01 7.61
CA SER A 193 22.00 0.99 6.95
C SER A 193 22.13 0.83 5.44
N CYS A 194 23.12 1.48 4.83
CA CYS A 194 23.49 1.32 3.43
C CYS A 194 23.88 -0.13 3.07
N SER A 195 24.71 -0.79 3.87
CA SER A 195 25.04 -2.21 3.65
C SER A 195 23.79 -3.10 3.69
N ILE A 196 22.93 -2.90 4.68
CA ILE A 196 21.71 -3.71 4.83
C ILE A 196 20.73 -3.44 3.68
N ALA A 197 20.59 -2.19 3.25
CA ALA A 197 19.71 -1.83 2.13
C ALA A 197 20.17 -2.50 0.82
N LYS A 198 21.48 -2.50 0.54
CA LYS A 198 22.05 -3.26 -0.59
C LYS A 198 21.75 -4.76 -0.50
N GLU A 199 22.01 -5.37 0.66
CA GLU A 199 21.78 -6.80 0.90
C GLU A 199 20.30 -7.18 0.69
N LYS A 200 19.38 -6.27 1.04
CA LYS A 200 17.94 -6.47 0.91
C LYS A 200 17.36 -5.98 -0.42
N ASP A 201 18.19 -5.47 -1.35
CA ASP A 201 17.76 -4.89 -2.62
C ASP A 201 16.71 -3.78 -2.43
N ILE A 202 16.99 -2.87 -1.49
CA ILE A 202 16.18 -1.68 -1.18
C ILE A 202 16.93 -0.46 -1.70
N LEU A 203 16.31 0.30 -2.60
CA LEU A 203 16.83 1.59 -3.04
C LEU A 203 16.56 2.66 -1.98
N ILE A 204 17.56 3.46 -1.64
CA ILE A 204 17.42 4.64 -0.79
C ILE A 204 17.50 5.86 -1.70
N ASN A 205 16.38 6.52 -1.90
CA ASN A 205 16.30 7.85 -2.48
C ASN A 205 16.36 8.87 -1.35
N THR A 206 17.05 9.99 -1.58
CA THR A 206 17.19 11.06 -0.57
C THR A 206 16.66 12.37 -1.13
N ILE A 207 15.88 13.09 -0.33
CA ILE A 207 15.25 14.35 -0.67
C ILE A 207 15.68 15.36 0.40
N LEU A 208 16.80 16.03 0.13
CA LEU A 208 17.31 17.07 1.02
C LEU A 208 16.52 18.35 0.81
N MET A 209 15.99 18.85 1.92
CA MET A 209 15.30 20.12 1.97
C MET A 209 16.32 21.21 2.33
N GLY A 210 16.22 22.38 1.69
CA GLY A 210 17.10 23.53 1.98
C GLY A 210 18.49 23.38 1.37
N ASN A 211 19.49 24.07 1.93
CA ASN A 211 20.82 24.18 1.33
C ASN A 211 21.98 23.94 2.32
N ASN A 212 21.82 22.99 3.24
CA ASN A 212 22.93 22.55 4.09
C ASN A 212 23.95 21.74 3.27
N ASP A 213 25.17 22.26 3.12
CA ASP A 213 26.24 21.63 2.31
C ASP A 213 26.80 20.34 2.93
N VAL A 214 26.83 20.24 4.25
CA VAL A 214 27.27 19.03 4.97
C VAL A 214 26.27 17.91 4.75
N ALA A 215 24.98 18.19 5.00
CA ALA A 215 23.88 17.30 4.70
C ALA A 215 23.90 16.89 3.22
N LYS A 216 24.04 17.84 2.29
CA LYS A 216 24.10 17.56 0.84
C LYS A 216 25.15 16.55 0.45
N LYS A 217 26.34 16.60 1.05
CA LYS A 217 27.39 15.60 0.81
C LYS A 217 26.96 14.22 1.33
N ILE A 218 26.53 14.14 2.59
CA ILE A 218 26.14 12.88 3.23
C ILE A 218 24.93 12.24 2.54
N TRP A 219 23.94 13.03 2.17
CA TRP A 219 22.71 12.56 1.53
C TRP A 219 22.98 12.01 0.11
N LYS A 220 23.91 12.61 -0.63
CA LYS A 220 24.41 12.05 -1.90
C LYS A 220 25.10 10.70 -1.69
N GLU A 221 25.90 10.55 -0.64
CA GLU A 221 26.54 9.28 -0.29
C GLU A 221 25.50 8.20 0.04
N ILE A 222 24.47 8.56 0.82
CA ILE A 222 23.37 7.66 1.19
C ILE A 222 22.57 7.23 -0.06
N ALA A 223 22.22 8.15 -0.95
CA ALA A 223 21.51 7.77 -2.17
C ALA A 223 22.35 6.83 -3.06
N ALA A 224 23.60 7.23 -3.30
CA ALA A 224 24.52 6.47 -4.15
C ALA A 224 24.81 5.08 -3.59
N CYS A 225 24.76 4.87 -2.28
CA CYS A 225 25.12 3.59 -1.68
C CYS A 225 24.24 2.48 -2.24
N SER A 226 22.91 2.61 -2.26
CA SER A 226 22.02 1.59 -2.82
C SER A 226 21.70 1.77 -4.31
N GLY A 227 22.32 2.71 -5.01
CA GLY A 227 21.97 3.05 -6.39
C GLY A 227 20.64 3.81 -6.53
N GLY A 228 20.23 4.51 -5.47
CA GLY A 228 19.12 5.46 -5.49
C GLY A 228 19.56 6.83 -5.99
N GLU A 229 18.65 7.80 -5.92
CA GLU A 229 18.84 9.15 -6.45
C GLU A 229 18.78 10.20 -5.33
N PHE A 230 19.55 11.28 -5.52
CA PHE A 230 19.54 12.45 -4.64
C PHE A 230 18.74 13.57 -5.29
N LEU A 231 17.82 14.16 -4.53
CA LEU A 231 17.05 15.33 -4.89
C LEU A 231 17.28 16.42 -3.84
N GLN A 232 17.48 17.65 -4.28
CA GLN A 232 17.49 18.83 -3.42
C GLN A 232 16.31 19.72 -3.79
N VAL A 233 15.59 20.21 -2.78
CA VAL A 233 14.43 21.10 -2.91
C VAL A 233 14.48 22.20 -1.87
N ASP A 234 13.87 23.35 -2.17
CA ASP A 234 13.83 24.50 -1.26
C ASP A 234 12.97 24.19 0.00
N MET A 235 13.28 24.85 1.11
CA MET A 235 12.51 24.87 2.37
C MET A 235 11.05 25.27 2.19
N ASN A 236 10.75 26.07 1.18
CA ASN A 236 9.36 26.43 0.89
C ASN A 236 8.61 25.37 0.08
N ALA A 237 9.30 24.36 -0.45
CA ALA A 237 8.83 23.17 -1.19
C ALA A 237 7.51 23.28 -1.98
N ASN A 238 7.13 24.48 -2.43
CA ASN A 238 5.84 24.69 -3.03
C ASN A 238 5.99 24.44 -4.51
N ASN A 239 6.00 23.14 -4.79
CA ASN A 239 5.98 22.60 -6.12
C ASN A 239 4.76 23.12 -6.86
N LEU A 240 4.96 23.21 -8.16
CA LEU A 240 3.96 23.49 -9.15
C LEU A 240 2.65 22.77 -8.79
N THR A 241 1.69 23.55 -8.30
CA THR A 241 0.36 23.07 -7.94
C THR A 241 -0.62 23.69 -8.91
N VAL A 242 -1.48 22.85 -9.48
CA VAL A 242 -2.53 23.28 -10.39
C VAL A 242 -3.87 22.89 -9.76
N THR A 243 -4.51 23.86 -9.11
CA THR A 243 -5.91 23.72 -8.70
C THR A 243 -6.79 23.71 -9.95
N THR A 244 -7.77 22.82 -10.00
CA THR A 244 -8.66 22.70 -11.16
C THR A 244 -10.10 23.06 -10.81
N PRO A 245 -10.91 23.55 -11.77
CA PRO A 245 -12.34 23.78 -11.55
C PRO A 245 -13.16 22.48 -11.41
N TYR A 246 -12.50 21.32 -11.47
CA TYR A 246 -13.12 20.00 -11.36
C TYR A 246 -12.89 19.37 -9.97
N ASP A 247 -11.95 19.90 -9.18
CA ASP A 247 -11.52 19.29 -7.92
C ASP A 247 -12.70 19.12 -6.93
N ASP A 248 -13.53 20.17 -6.74
CA ASP A 248 -14.69 20.10 -5.85
C ASP A 248 -15.73 19.07 -6.33
N LYS A 249 -16.00 19.03 -7.64
CA LYS A 249 -16.97 18.08 -8.21
C LYS A 249 -16.50 16.64 -8.07
N ILE A 250 -15.20 16.39 -8.24
CA ILE A 250 -14.61 15.07 -8.03
C ILE A 250 -14.77 14.65 -6.57
N ALA A 251 -14.48 15.55 -5.63
CA ALA A 251 -14.67 15.28 -4.20
C ALA A 251 -16.14 14.98 -3.85
N ASP A 252 -17.08 15.73 -4.43
CA ASP A 252 -18.52 15.50 -4.27
C ASP A 252 -18.96 14.13 -4.82
N VAL A 253 -18.52 13.78 -6.03
CA VAL A 253 -18.84 12.47 -6.64
C VAL A 253 -18.24 11.35 -5.80
N SER A 254 -17.01 11.50 -5.29
CA SER A 254 -16.40 10.52 -4.38
C SER A 254 -17.23 10.32 -3.11
N THR A 255 -17.75 11.40 -2.52
CA THR A 255 -18.62 11.33 -1.33
C THR A 255 -19.94 10.64 -1.65
N LYS A 256 -20.56 10.95 -2.79
CA LYS A 256 -21.79 10.26 -3.24
C LYS A 256 -21.55 8.77 -3.53
N MET A 257 -20.38 8.41 -4.05
CA MET A 257 -20.00 7.00 -4.23
C MET A 257 -19.87 6.30 -2.88
N ASP A 258 -19.29 6.98 -1.87
CA ASP A 258 -19.21 6.48 -0.50
C ASP A 258 -20.58 6.15 0.07
N ASP A 259 -21.57 7.01 -0.12
CA ASP A 259 -22.94 6.80 0.38
C ASP A 259 -23.64 5.57 -0.20
N THR A 260 -23.20 5.08 -1.35
CA THR A 260 -23.73 3.82 -1.91
C THR A 260 -23.17 2.58 -1.23
N ARG A 261 -22.09 2.68 -0.44
CA ARG A 261 -21.42 1.52 0.18
C ARG A 261 -22.21 1.01 1.39
N ILE A 262 -22.63 -0.25 1.33
CA ILE A 262 -23.31 -0.94 2.43
C ILE A 262 -22.69 -2.32 2.65
N TYR A 263 -22.59 -2.74 3.92
CA TYR A 263 -21.78 -3.90 4.29
C TYR A 263 -22.63 -5.02 4.90
N TYR A 264 -22.27 -6.27 4.58
CA TYR A 264 -22.90 -7.48 5.11
C TYR A 264 -21.91 -8.31 5.94
N GLY A 265 -22.41 -9.36 6.59
CA GLY A 265 -21.62 -10.29 7.41
C GLY A 265 -21.93 -10.14 8.90
N SER A 266 -21.02 -10.65 9.73
CA SER A 266 -21.13 -10.51 11.20
C SER A 266 -21.15 -9.03 11.62
N ASN A 267 -21.66 -8.77 12.84
CA ASN A 267 -21.68 -7.41 13.38
C ASN A 267 -20.29 -6.78 13.46
N GLU A 268 -19.26 -7.57 13.81
CA GLU A 268 -17.87 -7.11 13.84
C GLU A 268 -17.36 -6.71 12.45
N GLN A 269 -17.62 -7.53 11.43
CA GLN A 269 -17.24 -7.23 10.05
C GLN A 269 -17.93 -5.96 9.54
N LYS A 270 -19.25 -5.84 9.75
CA LYS A 270 -20.00 -4.63 9.39
C LYS A 270 -19.46 -3.41 10.12
N GLN A 271 -19.28 -3.48 11.44
CA GLN A 271 -18.77 -2.36 12.25
C GLN A 271 -17.39 -1.89 11.78
N LYS A 272 -16.47 -2.82 11.52
CA LYS A 272 -15.14 -2.50 10.98
C LYS A 272 -15.23 -1.68 9.70
N GLN A 273 -16.07 -2.09 8.75
CA GLN A 273 -16.22 -1.39 7.48
C GLN A 273 -16.93 -0.05 7.61
N TYR A 274 -17.94 0.06 8.49
CA TYR A 274 -18.60 1.34 8.74
C TYR A 274 -17.71 2.34 9.49
N ILE A 275 -16.81 1.89 10.38
CA ILE A 275 -15.78 2.74 10.99
C ILE A 275 -14.85 3.28 9.89
N LYS A 276 -14.38 2.40 9.00
CA LYS A 276 -13.53 2.79 7.87
C LYS A 276 -14.22 3.77 6.92
N LYS A 277 -15.51 3.56 6.65
CA LYS A 277 -16.32 4.52 5.88
C LYS A 277 -16.39 5.88 6.58
N SER A 278 -16.65 5.90 7.88
CA SER A 278 -16.69 7.15 8.66
C SER A 278 -15.33 7.86 8.73
N GLN A 279 -14.23 7.10 8.72
CA GLN A 279 -12.87 7.60 8.63
C GLN A 279 -12.62 8.30 7.27
N SER A 280 -12.98 7.64 6.17
CA SER A 280 -12.98 8.23 4.81
C SER A 280 -13.75 9.56 4.76
N ASP A 281 -14.95 9.60 5.35
CA ASP A 281 -15.80 10.81 5.37
C ASP A 281 -15.12 11.96 6.14
N LYS A 282 -14.52 11.65 7.30
CA LYS A 282 -13.77 12.62 8.11
C LYS A 282 -12.53 13.12 7.38
N LEU A 283 -11.82 12.21 6.70
CA LEU A 283 -10.63 12.53 5.95
C LEU A 283 -10.95 13.49 4.80
N ASN A 284 -11.96 13.16 3.99
CA ASN A 284 -12.41 14.02 2.88
C ASN A 284 -12.80 15.43 3.36
N SER A 285 -13.43 15.54 4.53
CA SER A 285 -13.84 16.82 5.11
C SER A 285 -12.66 17.64 5.68
N GLY A 286 -11.52 17.00 5.96
CA GLY A 286 -10.36 17.59 6.61
C GLY A 286 -9.23 18.02 5.67
N ILE A 287 -9.40 17.85 4.35
CA ILE A 287 -8.37 18.11 3.34
C ILE A 287 -8.84 19.10 2.27
N THR A 288 -7.90 19.64 1.50
CA THR A 288 -8.22 20.51 0.37
C THR A 288 -8.92 19.72 -0.73
N SER A 289 -9.78 20.37 -1.52
CA SER A 289 -10.50 19.71 -2.62
C SER A 289 -9.55 19.13 -3.67
N SER A 290 -8.40 19.76 -3.91
CA SER A 290 -7.38 19.20 -4.81
C SER A 290 -6.80 17.90 -4.27
N THR A 291 -6.57 17.79 -2.95
CA THR A 291 -6.11 16.54 -2.33
C THR A 291 -7.21 15.48 -2.35
N ALA A 292 -8.45 15.86 -2.06
CA ALA A 292 -9.61 14.96 -2.16
C ALA A 292 -9.78 14.44 -3.60
N ALA A 293 -9.56 15.28 -4.61
CA ALA A 293 -9.62 14.88 -6.01
C ALA A 293 -8.50 13.90 -6.39
N ARG A 294 -7.26 14.12 -5.92
CA ARG A 294 -6.14 13.18 -6.12
C ARG A 294 -6.40 11.83 -5.44
N ARG A 295 -6.94 11.85 -4.22
CA ARG A 295 -7.37 10.65 -3.49
C ARG A 295 -8.46 9.89 -4.27
N ALA A 296 -9.48 10.60 -4.73
CA ALA A 296 -10.54 10.02 -5.55
C ALA A 296 -9.98 9.41 -6.84
N GLU A 297 -9.07 10.08 -7.54
CA GLU A 297 -8.38 9.53 -8.72
C GLU A 297 -7.61 8.24 -8.39
N TYR A 298 -6.87 8.20 -7.27
CA TYR A 298 -6.16 7.00 -6.83
C TYR A 298 -7.12 5.84 -6.56
N ASN A 299 -8.18 6.08 -5.79
CA ASN A 299 -9.22 5.10 -5.48
C ASN A 299 -9.99 4.65 -6.72
N ASN A 300 -10.12 5.51 -7.73
CA ASN A 300 -10.84 5.25 -8.96
C ASN A 300 -10.02 4.52 -10.04
N ASN A 301 -8.72 4.78 -10.13
CA ASN A 301 -7.91 4.33 -11.26
C ASN A 301 -6.94 3.21 -10.91
N THR A 302 -6.64 3.00 -9.63
CA THR A 302 -5.63 2.03 -9.20
C THR A 302 -6.27 0.78 -8.60
N LYS A 303 -5.66 -0.38 -8.80
CA LYS A 303 -6.13 -1.63 -8.17
C LYS A 303 -6.07 -1.54 -6.64
N SER A 304 -4.94 -1.08 -6.10
CA SER A 304 -4.73 -0.96 -4.65
C SER A 304 -5.74 0.00 -4.02
N GLY A 305 -5.96 1.15 -4.66
CA GLY A 305 -6.96 2.13 -4.24
C GLY A 305 -8.38 1.57 -4.28
N LYS A 306 -8.80 0.93 -5.38
CA LYS A 306 -10.13 0.30 -5.48
C LYS A 306 -10.38 -0.74 -4.40
N ASP A 307 -9.42 -1.66 -4.23
CA ASP A 307 -9.55 -2.77 -3.29
C ASP A 307 -9.63 -2.27 -1.85
N ALA A 308 -8.78 -1.29 -1.48
CA ALA A 308 -8.83 -0.65 -0.17
C ALA A 308 -10.14 0.15 0.01
N TYR A 309 -10.51 0.96 -0.98
CA TYR A 309 -11.68 1.82 -0.94
C TYR A 309 -13.00 1.03 -0.79
N ILE A 310 -13.22 -0.02 -1.59
CA ILE A 310 -14.45 -0.82 -1.48
C ILE A 310 -14.50 -1.56 -0.13
N GLY A 311 -13.37 -2.11 0.31
CA GLY A 311 -13.28 -2.91 1.52
C GLY A 311 -13.86 -4.32 1.36
N ASP A 312 -13.98 -5.03 2.48
CA ASP A 312 -14.47 -6.41 2.48
C ASP A 312 -15.98 -6.44 2.74
N HIS A 313 -16.67 -7.44 2.17
CA HIS A 313 -18.11 -7.65 2.38
C HIS A 313 -18.97 -6.43 2.02
N GLU A 314 -18.60 -5.69 0.97
CA GLU A 314 -19.43 -4.62 0.42
C GLU A 314 -20.51 -5.23 -0.48
N LEU A 315 -21.76 -5.09 -0.06
CA LEU A 315 -22.88 -5.85 -0.60
C LEU A 315 -23.23 -5.47 -2.03
N VAL A 316 -23.14 -4.18 -2.41
CA VAL A 316 -23.53 -3.74 -3.76
C VAL A 316 -22.57 -4.28 -4.81
N ASN A 317 -21.26 -4.22 -4.56
CA ASN A 317 -20.24 -4.75 -5.46
C ASN A 317 -20.27 -6.29 -5.52
N ASP A 318 -20.41 -6.95 -4.38
CA ASP A 318 -20.52 -8.41 -4.32
C ASP A 318 -21.82 -8.92 -4.99
N TYR A 319 -22.92 -8.18 -4.87
CA TYR A 319 -24.18 -8.46 -5.58
C TYR A 319 -24.02 -8.29 -7.09
N LYS A 320 -23.50 -7.14 -7.53
CA LYS A 320 -23.27 -6.84 -8.96
C LYS A 320 -22.36 -7.87 -9.63
N SER A 321 -21.32 -8.32 -8.92
CA SER A 321 -20.37 -9.33 -9.41
C SER A 321 -20.85 -10.77 -9.24
N LYS A 322 -22.08 -10.99 -8.73
CA LYS A 322 -22.66 -12.31 -8.44
C LYS A 322 -21.83 -13.15 -7.48
N LYS A 323 -21.04 -12.51 -6.62
CA LYS A 323 -20.26 -13.15 -5.57
C LYS A 323 -21.10 -13.56 -4.37
N VAL A 324 -22.26 -12.92 -4.20
CA VAL A 324 -23.24 -13.28 -3.16
C VAL A 324 -24.59 -13.67 -3.77
N ASP A 325 -25.29 -14.52 -3.02
CA ASP A 325 -26.67 -14.91 -3.28
C ASP A 325 -27.52 -14.43 -2.09
N LEU A 326 -28.40 -13.46 -2.32
CA LEU A 326 -29.21 -12.81 -1.27
C LEU A 326 -30.14 -13.78 -0.53
N THR A 327 -30.46 -14.93 -1.13
CA THR A 327 -31.27 -15.97 -0.49
C THR A 327 -30.48 -16.76 0.54
N LYS A 328 -29.14 -16.74 0.45
CA LYS A 328 -28.23 -17.47 1.33
C LYS A 328 -27.66 -16.63 2.47
N ILE A 329 -27.83 -15.30 2.44
CA ILE A 329 -27.35 -14.42 3.51
C ILE A 329 -28.39 -14.40 4.65
N PRO A 330 -28.02 -14.77 5.89
CA PRO A 330 -28.92 -14.65 7.04
C PRO A 330 -29.39 -13.21 7.22
N THR A 331 -30.68 -13.00 7.55
CA THR A 331 -31.24 -11.64 7.72
C THR A 331 -30.44 -10.80 8.72
N THR A 332 -29.93 -11.39 9.81
CA THR A 332 -29.10 -10.70 10.82
C THR A 332 -27.74 -10.22 10.29
N GLN A 333 -27.26 -10.81 9.19
CA GLN A 333 -26.01 -10.43 8.53
C GLN A 333 -26.20 -9.37 7.44
N LEU A 334 -27.43 -9.03 7.07
CA LEU A 334 -27.68 -7.93 6.15
C LEU A 334 -27.49 -6.56 6.82
N PRO A 335 -27.22 -5.50 6.05
CA PRO A 335 -27.30 -4.12 6.53
C PRO A 335 -28.70 -3.79 7.06
N ASP A 336 -28.77 -3.02 8.15
CA ASP A 336 -30.02 -2.72 8.86
C ASP A 336 -31.12 -2.14 7.95
N ALA A 337 -30.72 -1.32 6.97
CA ALA A 337 -31.60 -0.70 5.99
C ALA A 337 -32.46 -1.70 5.20
N ILE A 338 -32.00 -2.95 5.02
CA ILE A 338 -32.64 -3.93 4.14
C ILE A 338 -33.07 -5.23 4.84
N GLN A 339 -32.86 -5.34 6.16
CA GLN A 339 -33.25 -6.54 6.92
C GLN A 339 -34.76 -6.82 6.87
N LYS A 340 -35.57 -5.75 6.86
CA LYS A 340 -37.04 -5.81 6.83
C LYS A 340 -37.61 -6.03 5.43
N MET A 341 -36.78 -5.93 4.39
CA MET A 341 -37.19 -6.14 3.01
C MET A 341 -37.25 -7.64 2.70
N ASP A 342 -38.19 -8.05 1.85
CA ASP A 342 -38.14 -9.37 1.20
C ASP A 342 -37.09 -9.40 0.07
N VAL A 343 -36.86 -10.57 -0.53
CA VAL A 343 -35.81 -10.73 -1.55
C VAL A 343 -36.05 -9.82 -2.78
N PRO A 344 -37.25 -9.78 -3.40
CA PRO A 344 -37.52 -8.84 -4.50
C PRO A 344 -37.30 -7.37 -4.14
N GLN A 345 -37.65 -6.95 -2.91
CA GLN A 345 -37.40 -5.59 -2.43
C GLN A 345 -35.91 -5.31 -2.25
N ARG A 346 -35.13 -6.28 -1.73
CA ARG A 346 -33.67 -6.17 -1.60
C ARG A 346 -32.99 -6.03 -2.97
N GLU A 347 -33.38 -6.87 -3.94
CA GLU A 347 -32.88 -6.81 -5.31
C GLU A 347 -33.15 -5.44 -5.93
N LYS A 348 -34.40 -4.96 -5.85
CA LYS A 348 -34.77 -3.63 -6.36
C LYS A 348 -33.94 -2.50 -5.72
N TYR A 349 -33.68 -2.58 -4.42
CA TYR A 349 -32.87 -1.58 -3.71
C TYR A 349 -31.40 -1.63 -4.16
N LEU A 350 -30.80 -2.82 -4.24
CA LEU A 350 -29.42 -3.03 -4.70
C LEU A 350 -29.24 -2.67 -6.18
N ASP A 351 -30.24 -2.92 -7.03
CA ASP A 351 -30.26 -2.49 -8.43
C ASP A 351 -30.25 -0.96 -8.53
N SER A 352 -30.99 -0.25 -7.66
CA SER A 352 -30.96 1.22 -7.64
C SER A 352 -29.60 1.76 -7.22
N LEU A 353 -28.97 1.16 -6.19
CA LEU A 353 -27.64 1.56 -5.73
C LEU A 353 -26.58 1.25 -6.79
N THR A 354 -26.70 0.11 -7.46
CA THR A 354 -25.82 -0.28 -8.57
C THR A 354 -25.94 0.71 -9.73
N THR A 355 -27.16 1.07 -10.12
CA THR A 355 -27.41 2.06 -11.17
C THR A 355 -26.85 3.43 -10.80
N GLN A 356 -27.07 3.87 -9.56
CA GLN A 356 -26.51 5.12 -9.05
C GLN A 356 -24.97 5.11 -9.08
N ARG A 357 -24.34 4.03 -8.60
CA ARG A 357 -22.88 3.88 -8.60
C ARG A 357 -22.31 3.88 -10.01
N ASP A 358 -22.98 3.24 -10.97
CA ASP A 358 -22.55 3.22 -12.37
C ASP A 358 -22.63 4.60 -13.03
N GLN A 359 -23.63 5.41 -12.66
CA GLN A 359 -23.74 6.78 -13.13
C GLN A 359 -22.64 7.67 -12.52
N LEU A 360 -22.41 7.55 -11.21
CA LEU A 360 -21.35 8.29 -10.51
C LEU A 360 -19.95 7.90 -11.02
N GLN A 361 -19.72 6.61 -11.30
CA GLN A 361 -18.48 6.12 -11.88
C GLN A 361 -18.19 6.76 -13.24
N LYS A 362 -19.21 6.82 -14.13
CA LYS A 362 -19.08 7.50 -15.43
C LYS A 362 -18.80 9.00 -15.28
N GLU A 363 -19.44 9.65 -14.32
CA GLU A 363 -19.20 11.07 -14.02
C GLU A 363 -17.77 11.29 -13.50
N MET A 364 -17.32 10.45 -12.56
CA MET A 364 -15.95 10.45 -12.03
C MET A 364 -14.91 10.29 -13.14
N ASP A 365 -15.08 9.30 -14.02
CA ASP A 365 -14.17 9.04 -15.12
C ASP A 365 -14.09 10.25 -16.09
N ALA A 366 -15.23 10.87 -16.41
CA ALA A 366 -15.28 12.06 -17.25
C ALA A 366 -14.59 13.27 -16.58
N LEU A 367 -14.83 13.49 -15.29
CA LEU A 367 -14.21 14.59 -14.54
C LEU A 367 -12.69 14.40 -14.41
N ILE A 368 -12.20 13.18 -14.19
CA ILE A 368 -10.76 12.89 -14.12
C ILE A 368 -10.09 13.20 -15.47
N VAL A 369 -10.71 12.86 -16.60
CA VAL A 369 -10.20 13.21 -17.94
C VAL A 369 -10.14 14.73 -18.11
N GLN A 370 -11.18 15.46 -17.69
CA GLN A 370 -11.21 16.92 -17.75
C GLN A 370 -10.14 17.56 -16.85
N ARG A 371 -9.99 17.06 -15.63
CA ARG A 371 -8.96 17.47 -14.67
C ARG A 371 -7.57 17.31 -15.28
N LYS A 372 -7.26 16.13 -15.83
CA LYS A 372 -5.96 15.85 -16.48
C LYS A 372 -5.70 16.81 -17.65
N ALA A 373 -6.66 16.96 -18.56
CA ALA A 373 -6.52 17.85 -19.72
C ALA A 373 -6.29 19.32 -19.32
N TYR A 374 -7.01 19.79 -18.28
CA TYR A 374 -6.82 21.13 -17.74
C TYR A 374 -5.41 21.32 -17.17
N ILE A 375 -4.95 20.37 -16.36
CA ILE A 375 -3.60 20.40 -15.80
C ILE A 375 -2.54 20.44 -16.90
N GLU A 376 -2.67 19.60 -17.94
CA GLU A 376 -1.74 19.61 -19.07
C GLU A 376 -1.70 20.96 -19.80
N VAL A 377 -2.84 21.64 -19.94
CA VAL A 377 -2.93 22.97 -20.54
C VAL A 377 -2.27 24.02 -19.64
N GLU A 378 -2.52 24.00 -18.32
CA GLU A 378 -1.90 24.94 -17.38
C GLU A 378 -0.38 24.74 -17.28
N LEU A 379 0.09 23.49 -17.31
CA LEU A 379 1.52 23.17 -17.34
C LEU A 379 2.21 23.73 -18.59
N LYS A 380 1.55 23.67 -19.76
CA LYS A 380 2.10 24.21 -21.02
C LYS A 380 2.21 25.74 -21.01
N LYS A 381 1.47 26.44 -20.15
CA LYS A 381 1.60 27.90 -19.98
C LYS A 381 2.81 28.30 -19.15
N LYS A 382 3.38 27.36 -18.39
CA LYS A 382 4.55 27.60 -17.53
C LYS A 382 5.85 27.41 -18.31
N LYS A 383 6.95 27.92 -17.76
CA LYS A 383 8.27 27.72 -18.36
C LYS A 383 8.61 26.22 -18.34
N LYS A 384 9.20 25.71 -19.41
CA LYS A 384 9.52 24.28 -19.54
C LYS A 384 10.42 23.82 -18.39
N GLU A 385 11.39 24.65 -18.03
CA GLU A 385 12.35 24.40 -16.95
C GLU A 385 11.64 24.39 -15.58
N GLU A 386 10.67 25.27 -15.36
CA GLU A 386 9.85 25.29 -14.12
C GLU A 386 9.08 23.98 -13.95
N VAL A 387 8.51 23.47 -15.05
CA VAL A 387 7.81 22.19 -15.06
C VAL A 387 8.79 21.06 -14.81
N SER A 388 9.81 20.89 -15.67
CA SER A 388 10.75 19.76 -15.59
C SER A 388 11.50 19.69 -14.26
N GLU A 389 11.77 20.84 -13.64
CA GLU A 389 12.48 20.92 -12.37
C GLU A 389 11.56 20.79 -11.14
N SER A 390 10.24 20.75 -11.33
CA SER A 390 9.29 20.50 -10.22
C SER A 390 9.55 19.17 -9.55
N PHE A 391 9.32 19.08 -8.24
CA PHE A 391 9.65 17.85 -7.53
C PHE A 391 8.76 16.67 -7.94
N ASP A 392 7.51 16.89 -8.35
CA ASP A 392 6.67 15.81 -8.86
C ASP A 392 7.31 15.18 -10.10
N ASN A 393 7.84 16.00 -11.01
CA ASN A 393 8.59 15.53 -12.17
C ASN A 393 9.88 14.80 -11.81
N LYS A 394 10.69 15.40 -10.93
CA LYS A 394 11.98 14.80 -10.55
C LYS A 394 11.79 13.45 -9.85
N VAL A 395 10.86 13.39 -8.91
CA VAL A 395 10.52 12.14 -8.21
C VAL A 395 9.97 11.12 -9.21
N TYR A 396 9.01 11.52 -10.07
CA TYR A 396 8.44 10.61 -11.06
C TYR A 396 9.49 10.04 -12.02
N GLU A 397 10.33 10.88 -12.63
CA GLU A 397 11.32 10.41 -13.61
C GLU A 397 12.39 9.53 -12.96
N ASN A 398 12.81 9.85 -11.73
CA ASN A 398 13.73 9.00 -10.97
C ASN A 398 13.11 7.64 -10.69
N VAL A 399 11.89 7.64 -10.15
CA VAL A 399 11.14 6.43 -9.83
C VAL A 399 10.89 5.60 -11.08
N LYS A 400 10.47 6.21 -12.19
CA LYS A 400 10.22 5.53 -13.46
C LYS A 400 11.45 4.78 -13.96
N ARG A 401 12.64 5.40 -13.92
CA ARG A 401 13.89 4.73 -14.31
C ARG A 401 14.23 3.56 -13.39
N GLN A 402 13.99 3.70 -12.10
CA GLN A 402 14.28 2.66 -11.11
C GLN A 402 13.29 1.49 -11.18
N ALA A 403 11.99 1.79 -11.28
CA ALA A 403 10.90 0.83 -11.38
C ALA A 403 10.99 0.00 -12.68
N ALA A 404 11.42 0.61 -13.79
CA ALA A 404 11.66 -0.09 -15.05
C ALA A 404 12.69 -1.24 -14.92
N LYS A 405 13.68 -1.13 -14.02
CA LYS A 405 14.64 -2.22 -13.73
C LYS A 405 13.99 -3.44 -13.08
N LYS A 406 12.77 -3.29 -12.55
CA LYS A 406 11.92 -4.36 -11.99
C LYS A 406 10.72 -4.69 -12.90
N ASN A 407 10.77 -4.30 -14.17
CA ASN A 407 9.68 -4.48 -15.14
C ASN A 407 8.35 -3.81 -14.72
N ILE A 408 8.42 -2.76 -13.90
CA ILE A 408 7.27 -1.94 -13.52
C ILE A 408 7.23 -0.73 -14.45
N GLU A 409 6.16 -0.61 -15.23
CA GLU A 409 6.05 0.41 -16.28
C GLU A 409 5.19 1.58 -15.82
N MET A 410 5.70 2.80 -16.01
CA MET A 410 5.01 4.05 -15.69
C MET A 410 4.86 4.88 -16.97
N LYS A 411 3.66 4.82 -17.58
CA LYS A 411 3.36 5.26 -18.94
C LYS A 411 2.62 6.60 -19.03
N ASP A 412 1.87 6.98 -18.02
CA ASP A 412 0.91 8.09 -18.09
C ASP A 412 1.49 9.47 -17.77
N GLY A 413 2.81 9.54 -17.61
CA GLY A 413 3.50 10.75 -17.18
C GLY A 413 3.21 11.09 -15.73
N VAL A 414 3.59 12.30 -15.35
CA VAL A 414 3.59 12.75 -13.96
C VAL A 414 2.18 13.09 -13.52
N LYS A 415 1.81 12.60 -12.34
CA LYS A 415 0.54 12.92 -11.70
C LYS A 415 0.72 14.21 -10.91
N TYR A 416 -0.09 15.23 -11.22
CA TYR A 416 -0.09 16.55 -10.59
C TYR A 416 -1.36 16.81 -9.81
#